data_AF-A0A6I2ZNL5-F1
#
_entry.id   AF-A0A6I2ZNL5-F1
#
_cell.length_a   1.000
_cell.length_b   1.000
_cell.length_c   1.000
_cell.angle_alpha   90.00
_cell.angle_beta   90.00
_cell.angle_gamma   90.00
#
_symmetry.space_group_name_H-M   'P 1'
#
loop_
_entity.id
_entity.type
_entity.pdbx_description
1 polymer ?
#
loop_
_entity_poly.entity_id
_entity_poly.type
_entity_poly.pdbx_seq_one_letter_code
_entity_poly.pdbx_strand_id
1 'polypeptide(L)'
;MNFAQVLRDSRQLGGLTQSQLSTRSGITQSVISAYERGRREPGAETFLMLIEAAGLDFIIRVPKNTYQHPTLPDSAQTRALVKHRQRILDLVAEHHASNVRIFGSVARGEAKPDSDIDILVDFGPNTGLFTIIALQNQLSELLHFPIDLGDPKSLKPHVQPSVKKDVQPL
;
A
#
# COMPACT_ATOMS: atom_id res chain seq x y z
N MET A 1 -19.42 -4.96 -8.37
CA MET A 1 -19.33 -6.11 -9.30
C MET A 1 -18.97 -7.34 -8.46
N ASN A 2 -19.73 -8.44 -8.56
CA ASN A 2 -19.52 -9.68 -7.80
C ASN A 2 -18.96 -10.76 -8.76
N PHE A 3 -18.06 -11.64 -8.28
CA PHE A 3 -17.52 -12.79 -9.01
C PHE A 3 -18.56 -13.57 -9.85
N ALA A 4 -19.75 -13.83 -9.29
CA ALA A 4 -20.83 -14.53 -9.99
C ALA A 4 -21.26 -13.81 -11.28
N GLN A 5 -21.34 -12.48 -11.22
CA GLN A 5 -21.70 -11.64 -12.36
C GLN A 5 -20.56 -11.61 -13.38
N VAL A 6 -19.31 -11.44 -12.94
CA VAL A 6 -18.14 -11.44 -13.83
C VAL A 6 -18.01 -12.75 -14.58
N LEU A 7 -18.17 -13.89 -13.90
CA LEU A 7 -18.11 -15.21 -14.52
C LEU A 7 -19.22 -15.38 -15.57
N ARG A 8 -20.45 -14.99 -15.23
CA ARG A 8 -21.59 -15.09 -16.14
C ARG A 8 -21.40 -14.21 -17.37
N ASP A 9 -20.99 -12.97 -17.18
CA ASP A 9 -20.75 -12.01 -18.26
C ASP A 9 -19.61 -12.49 -19.16
N SER A 10 -18.53 -13.01 -18.57
CA SER A 10 -17.39 -13.55 -19.30
C SER A 10 -17.79 -14.73 -20.18
N ARG A 11 -18.56 -15.66 -19.62
CA ARG A 11 -19.11 -16.79 -20.37
C ARG A 11 -20.01 -16.33 -21.53
N GLN A 12 -20.89 -15.36 -21.29
CA GLN A 12 -21.81 -14.84 -22.29
C GLN A 12 -21.08 -14.07 -23.40
N LEU A 13 -20.07 -13.27 -23.05
CA LEU A 13 -19.20 -12.57 -24.01
C LEU A 13 -18.41 -13.54 -24.89
N GLY A 14 -17.94 -14.65 -24.32
CA GLY A 14 -17.34 -15.76 -25.06
C GLY A 14 -18.33 -16.57 -25.92
N GLY A 15 -19.62 -16.22 -25.91
CA GLY A 15 -20.67 -16.94 -26.66
C GLY A 15 -20.95 -18.35 -26.16
N LEU A 16 -20.61 -18.67 -24.90
CA LEU A 16 -20.71 -20.02 -24.35
C LEU A 16 -21.97 -20.21 -23.52
N THR A 17 -22.53 -21.42 -23.54
CA THR A 17 -23.46 -21.92 -22.52
C THR A 17 -22.71 -22.43 -21.30
N GLN A 18 -23.40 -22.64 -20.17
CA GLN A 18 -22.77 -23.22 -18.97
C GLN A 18 -22.18 -24.62 -19.25
N SER A 19 -22.83 -25.39 -20.13
CA SER A 19 -22.34 -26.72 -20.54
C SER A 19 -21.07 -26.63 -21.38
N GLN A 20 -20.98 -25.67 -22.30
CA GLN A 20 -19.76 -25.47 -23.09
C GLN A 20 -18.60 -24.96 -22.24
N LEU A 21 -18.87 -24.06 -21.29
CA LEU A 21 -17.84 -23.64 -20.32
C LEU A 21 -17.38 -24.83 -19.46
N SER A 22 -18.32 -25.68 -19.04
CA SER A 22 -18.03 -26.92 -18.31
C SER A 22 -17.06 -27.82 -19.07
N THR A 23 -17.31 -28.05 -20.36
CA THR A 23 -16.43 -28.86 -21.22
C THR A 23 -15.04 -28.26 -21.35
N ARG A 24 -14.93 -26.93 -21.44
CA ARG A 24 -13.65 -26.24 -21.63
C ARG A 24 -12.82 -26.14 -20.35
N SER A 25 -13.46 -26.00 -19.18
CA SER A 25 -12.77 -25.79 -17.92
C SER A 25 -12.59 -27.06 -17.08
N GLY A 26 -13.27 -28.16 -17.44
CA GLY A 26 -13.29 -29.39 -16.64
C GLY A 26 -14.13 -29.30 -15.34
N ILE A 27 -14.77 -28.17 -15.09
CA ILE A 27 -15.68 -27.99 -13.94
C ILE A 27 -17.08 -28.40 -14.36
N THR A 28 -17.83 -29.12 -13.51
CA THR A 28 -19.19 -29.55 -13.85
C THR A 28 -20.15 -28.37 -14.04
N GLN A 29 -21.12 -28.53 -14.95
CA GLN A 29 -22.13 -27.49 -15.24
C GLN A 29 -22.95 -27.10 -14.00
N SER A 30 -23.21 -28.04 -13.08
CA SER A 30 -23.90 -27.75 -11.81
C SER A 30 -23.07 -26.85 -10.87
N VAL A 31 -21.74 -27.03 -10.83
CA VAL A 31 -20.82 -26.18 -10.06
C VAL A 31 -20.71 -24.79 -10.70
N ILE A 32 -20.60 -24.70 -12.02
CA ILE A 32 -20.63 -23.41 -12.73
C ILE A 32 -21.94 -22.68 -12.46
N SER A 33 -23.08 -23.38 -12.51
CA SER A 33 -24.39 -22.81 -12.17
C SER A 33 -24.48 -22.36 -10.70
N ALA A 34 -23.81 -23.05 -9.77
CA ALA A 34 -23.73 -22.62 -8.38
C ALA A 34 -22.90 -21.33 -8.24
N TYR A 35 -21.78 -21.22 -8.97
CA TYR A 35 -20.96 -20.00 -9.03
C TYR A 35 -21.74 -18.83 -9.63
N GLU A 36 -22.34 -19.00 -10.82
CA GLU A 36 -23.07 -17.92 -11.50
C GLU A 36 -24.29 -17.44 -10.71
N ARG A 37 -24.86 -18.27 -9.83
CA ARG A 37 -25.97 -17.88 -8.95
C ARG A 37 -25.52 -17.37 -7.57
N GLY A 38 -24.21 -17.32 -7.31
CA GLY A 38 -23.66 -16.89 -6.02
C GLY A 38 -23.95 -17.85 -4.86
N ARG A 39 -24.33 -19.11 -5.14
CA ARG A 39 -24.51 -20.15 -4.10
C ARG A 39 -23.18 -20.72 -3.61
N ARG A 40 -22.14 -20.55 -4.40
CA ARG A 40 -20.76 -20.93 -4.11
C ARG A 40 -19.86 -19.86 -4.72
N GLU A 41 -18.69 -19.66 -4.14
CA GLU A 41 -17.65 -18.82 -4.74
C GLU A 41 -16.47 -19.70 -5.18
N PRO A 42 -15.92 -19.47 -6.39
CA PRO A 42 -14.67 -20.09 -6.80
C PRO A 42 -13.49 -19.45 -6.06
N GLY A 43 -12.45 -20.24 -5.78
CA GLY A 43 -11.15 -19.66 -5.42
C GLY A 43 -10.56 -18.88 -6.59
N ALA A 44 -9.55 -18.04 -6.33
CA ALA A 44 -8.96 -17.16 -7.35
C ALA A 44 -8.44 -17.94 -8.58
N GLU A 45 -7.74 -19.05 -8.38
CA GLU A 45 -7.23 -19.90 -9.46
C GLU A 45 -8.36 -20.49 -10.31
N THR A 46 -9.37 -21.08 -9.69
CA THR A 46 -10.55 -21.62 -10.40
C THR A 46 -11.29 -20.53 -11.15
N PHE A 47 -11.40 -19.34 -10.57
CA PHE A 47 -12.02 -18.20 -11.21
C PHE A 47 -11.26 -17.80 -12.47
N LEU A 48 -9.95 -17.58 -12.38
CA LEU A 48 -9.12 -17.20 -13.53
C LEU A 48 -9.17 -18.24 -14.65
N MET A 49 -9.06 -19.53 -14.31
CA MET A 49 -9.19 -20.64 -15.25
C MET A 49 -10.55 -20.63 -15.99
N LEU A 50 -11.65 -20.31 -15.30
CA LEU A 50 -12.97 -20.21 -15.95
C LEU A 50 -13.06 -19.01 -16.91
N ILE A 51 -12.40 -17.89 -16.59
CA ILE A 51 -12.35 -16.73 -17.48
C ILE A 51 -11.53 -17.04 -18.74
N GLU A 52 -10.38 -17.69 -18.59
CA GLU A 52 -9.56 -18.16 -19.71
C GLU A 52 -10.30 -19.18 -20.58
N ALA A 53 -11.00 -20.14 -19.96
CA ALA A 53 -11.83 -21.12 -20.67
C ALA A 53 -13.01 -20.47 -21.43
N ALA A 54 -13.46 -19.30 -20.98
CA ALA A 54 -14.43 -18.47 -21.71
C ALA A 54 -13.82 -17.74 -22.92
N GLY A 55 -12.50 -17.78 -23.08
CA GLY A 55 -11.78 -17.15 -24.19
C GLY A 55 -11.51 -15.66 -23.99
N LEU A 56 -11.46 -15.20 -22.74
CA LEU A 56 -11.22 -13.79 -22.40
C LEU A 56 -9.93 -13.64 -21.60
N ASP A 57 -9.19 -12.58 -21.90
CA ASP A 57 -8.10 -12.10 -21.05
C ASP A 57 -8.64 -11.30 -19.88
N PHE A 58 -8.08 -11.50 -18.70
CA PHE A 58 -8.43 -10.74 -17.49
C PHE A 58 -7.28 -9.85 -17.05
N ILE A 59 -7.57 -8.58 -16.79
CA ILE A 59 -6.58 -7.61 -16.31
C ILE A 59 -6.97 -7.14 -14.92
N ILE A 60 -6.16 -7.48 -13.92
CA ILE A 60 -6.27 -6.89 -12.58
C ILE A 60 -5.57 -5.54 -12.60
N ARG A 61 -6.35 -4.46 -12.50
CA ARG A 61 -5.79 -3.12 -12.27
C ARG A 61 -5.85 -2.83 -10.78
N VAL A 62 -4.68 -2.75 -10.16
CA VAL A 62 -4.54 -2.11 -8.85
C VAL A 62 -4.33 -0.62 -9.10
N PRO A 63 -5.32 0.25 -8.84
CA PRO A 63 -5.15 1.68 -9.00
C PRO A 63 -3.98 2.15 -8.11
N LYS A 64 -2.98 2.78 -8.73
CA LYS A 64 -1.76 3.29 -8.06
C LYS A 64 -2.03 4.35 -6.98
N ASN A 65 -3.28 4.77 -6.81
CA ASN A 65 -3.71 5.86 -5.93
C ASN A 65 -4.66 5.42 -4.80
N THR A 66 -4.77 4.12 -4.54
CA THR A 66 -5.66 3.59 -3.48
C THR A 66 -4.91 2.82 -2.41
N TYR A 67 -3.57 2.84 -2.43
CA TYR A 67 -2.79 2.53 -1.23
C TYR A 67 -2.95 3.69 -0.24
N GLN A 68 -4.04 3.66 0.52
CA GLN A 68 -4.10 4.34 1.79
C GLN A 68 -3.14 3.60 2.72
N HIS A 69 -2.16 4.30 3.27
CA HIS A 69 -1.37 3.73 4.34
C HIS A 69 -2.35 3.27 5.44
N PRO A 70 -2.21 2.06 6.01
CA PRO A 70 -3.20 1.50 6.92
C PRO A 70 -3.49 2.38 8.14
N THR A 71 -2.57 3.29 8.47
CA THR A 71 -2.68 4.18 9.63
C THR A 71 -2.39 5.66 9.35
N LEU A 72 -1.82 6.04 8.20
CA LEU A 72 -1.55 7.45 7.91
C LEU A 72 -2.71 8.04 7.08
N PRO A 73 -3.27 9.19 7.48
CA PRO A 73 -4.30 9.88 6.70
C PRO A 73 -3.84 10.21 5.27
N ASP A 74 -4.76 10.20 4.30
CA ASP A 74 -4.43 10.53 2.92
C ASP A 74 -4.07 12.02 2.76
N SER A 75 -2.88 12.29 2.24
CA SER A 75 -2.34 13.62 1.98
C SER A 75 -1.32 13.54 0.85
N ALA A 76 -0.88 14.69 0.31
CA ALA A 76 0.18 14.70 -0.70
C ALA A 76 1.49 14.12 -0.14
N GLN A 77 1.81 14.45 1.12
CA GLN A 77 2.95 13.92 1.86
C GLN A 77 2.84 12.41 2.05
N THR A 78 1.69 11.90 2.51
CA THR A 78 1.47 10.45 2.70
C THR A 78 1.63 9.69 1.39
N ARG A 79 1.11 10.22 0.29
CA ARG A 79 1.30 9.58 -1.03
C ARG A 79 2.76 9.58 -1.48
N ALA A 80 3.51 10.65 -1.21
CA ALA A 80 4.96 10.69 -1.49
C ALA A 80 5.73 9.65 -0.64
N LEU A 81 5.41 9.57 0.65
CA LEU A 81 5.97 8.59 1.58
C LEU A 81 5.71 7.15 1.11
N VAL A 82 4.46 6.81 0.76
CA VAL A 82 4.09 5.47 0.26
C VAL A 82 4.79 5.17 -1.07
N LYS A 83 4.82 6.14 -1.98
CA LYS A 83 5.45 5.98 -3.31
C LYS A 83 6.95 5.71 -3.21
N HIS A 84 7.63 6.36 -2.27
CA HIS A 84 9.09 6.29 -2.12
C HIS A 84 9.54 5.42 -0.92
N ARG A 85 8.62 4.68 -0.29
CA ARG A 85 8.84 3.91 0.93
C ARG A 85 10.14 3.12 0.93
N GLN A 86 10.36 2.29 -0.09
CA GLN A 86 11.56 1.45 -0.14
C GLN A 86 12.84 2.30 -0.19
N ARG A 87 12.86 3.35 -1.02
CA ARG A 87 14.04 4.23 -1.14
C ARG A 87 14.30 5.01 0.16
N ILE A 88 13.25 5.40 0.89
CA ILE A 88 13.39 6.03 2.22
C ILE A 88 14.07 5.06 3.18
N LEU A 89 13.62 3.80 3.24
CA LEU A 89 14.20 2.78 4.11
C LEU A 89 15.67 2.51 3.76
N ASP A 90 15.99 2.44 2.46
CA ASP A 90 17.36 2.24 1.98
C ASP A 90 18.26 3.42 2.37
N LEU A 91 17.82 4.67 2.13
CA LEU A 91 18.56 5.87 2.55
C LEU A 91 18.81 5.88 4.05
N VAL A 92 17.77 5.61 4.86
CA VAL A 92 17.91 5.58 6.31
C VAL A 92 18.95 4.53 6.74
N ALA A 93 18.95 3.35 6.12
CA ALA A 93 19.93 2.31 6.39
C ALA A 93 21.35 2.69 5.95
N GLU A 94 21.50 3.31 4.77
CA GLU A 94 22.77 3.84 4.25
C GLU A 94 23.41 4.85 5.22
N HIS A 95 22.59 5.58 5.98
CA HIS A 95 23.00 6.56 6.99
C HIS A 95 23.07 6.02 8.42
N HIS A 96 23.15 4.69 8.59
CA HIS A 96 23.26 4.02 9.89
C HIS A 96 22.11 4.33 10.86
N ALA A 97 20.92 4.54 10.33
CA ALA A 97 19.69 4.75 11.07
C ALA A 97 18.69 3.62 10.79
N SER A 98 17.65 3.52 11.61
CA SER A 98 16.63 2.48 11.50
C SER A 98 15.29 2.94 12.07
N ASN A 99 14.27 2.07 12.02
CA ASN A 99 12.98 2.29 12.68
C ASN A 99 12.31 3.63 12.27
N VAL A 100 12.07 3.77 10.96
CA VAL A 100 11.45 4.96 10.37
C VAL A 100 10.00 5.04 10.79
N ARG A 101 9.64 6.16 11.43
CA ARG A 101 8.29 6.46 11.85
C ARG A 101 7.93 7.88 11.47
N ILE A 102 6.65 8.10 11.16
CA ILE A 102 6.06 9.39 10.87
C ILE A 102 5.31 9.89 12.10
N PHE A 103 5.45 11.16 12.42
CA PHE A 103 4.73 11.80 13.51
C PHE A 103 4.16 13.14 13.07
N GLY A 104 3.67 13.94 14.02
CA GLY A 104 3.29 15.31 13.76
C GLY A 104 2.05 15.45 12.88
N SER A 105 1.99 16.53 12.10
CA SER A 105 0.79 16.95 11.38
C SER A 105 0.33 15.93 10.34
N VAL A 106 1.28 15.25 9.67
CA VAL A 106 1.00 14.20 8.68
C VAL A 106 0.31 13.00 9.33
N ALA A 107 0.84 12.53 10.47
CA ALA A 107 0.26 11.40 11.18
C ALA A 107 -1.11 11.72 11.81
N ARG A 108 -1.34 12.97 12.21
CA ARG A 108 -2.64 13.44 12.75
C ARG A 108 -3.68 13.78 11.67
N GLY A 109 -3.28 13.87 10.40
CA GLY A 109 -4.19 14.29 9.31
C GLY A 109 -4.46 15.80 9.29
N GLU A 110 -3.58 16.58 9.91
CA GLU A 110 -3.66 18.04 10.02
C GLU A 110 -2.68 18.75 9.06
N ALA A 111 -1.89 17.98 8.30
CA ALA A 111 -0.92 18.50 7.35
C ALA A 111 -1.59 19.34 6.24
N LYS A 112 -1.02 20.52 6.00
CA LYS A 112 -1.35 21.41 4.89
C LYS A 112 -0.42 21.13 3.70
N PRO A 113 -0.71 21.64 2.49
CA PRO A 113 0.15 21.41 1.32
C PRO A 113 1.61 21.88 1.47
N ASP A 114 1.86 22.85 2.34
CA ASP A 114 3.17 23.43 2.66
C ASP A 114 3.79 22.88 3.96
N SER A 115 3.11 21.95 4.64
CA SER A 115 3.63 21.31 5.85
C SER A 115 4.83 20.42 5.55
N ASP A 116 5.77 20.45 6.48
CA ASP A 116 6.89 19.53 6.58
C ASP A 116 6.45 18.10 6.90
N ILE A 117 7.36 17.15 6.68
CA ILE A 117 7.22 15.76 7.08
C ILE A 117 8.13 15.52 8.27
N ASP A 118 7.49 15.33 9.42
CA ASP A 118 8.09 14.96 10.70
C ASP A 118 8.45 13.46 10.71
N ILE A 119 9.74 13.12 10.70
CA ILE A 119 10.25 11.75 10.66
C ILE A 119 11.10 11.45 11.92
N LEU A 120 10.80 10.33 12.59
CA LEU A 120 11.65 9.78 13.65
C LEU A 120 12.43 8.57 13.15
N VAL A 121 13.72 8.55 13.45
CA VAL A 121 14.61 7.41 13.19
C VAL A 121 15.46 7.11 14.42
N ASP A 122 15.81 5.84 14.61
CA ASP A 122 16.77 5.42 15.61
C ASP A 122 18.17 5.46 15.01
N PHE A 123 18.94 6.49 15.36
CA PHE A 123 20.33 6.63 14.93
C PHE A 123 21.28 5.69 15.70
N GLY A 124 22.28 5.18 14.99
CA GLY A 124 23.38 4.43 15.58
C GLY A 124 24.29 5.30 16.47
N PRO A 125 25.08 4.69 17.38
CA PRO A 125 25.85 5.38 18.42
C PRO A 125 26.95 6.33 17.89
N ASN A 126 27.31 6.25 16.61
CA ASN A 126 28.36 7.07 15.99
C ASN A 126 27.80 8.01 14.91
N THR A 127 26.49 8.27 14.91
CA THR A 127 25.88 9.18 13.91
C THR A 127 26.19 10.63 14.29
N GLY A 128 26.96 11.32 13.45
CA GLY A 128 27.26 12.73 13.62
C GLY A 128 26.22 13.65 12.98
N LEU A 129 26.22 14.93 13.38
CA LEU A 129 25.31 15.95 12.85
C LEU A 129 25.34 16.06 11.31
N PHE A 130 26.51 15.92 10.69
CA PHE A 130 26.63 15.95 9.23
C PHE A 130 25.88 14.80 8.54
N THR A 131 25.89 13.60 9.12
CA THR A 131 25.13 12.45 8.61
C THR A 131 23.62 12.71 8.70
N ILE A 132 23.18 13.29 9.83
CA ILE A 132 21.77 13.65 10.04
C ILE A 132 21.32 14.68 8.98
N ILE A 133 22.09 15.76 8.79
CA ILE A 133 21.80 16.80 7.80
C ILE A 133 21.82 16.21 6.37
N ALA A 134 22.78 15.35 6.05
CA ALA A 134 22.86 14.70 4.74
C ALA A 134 21.61 13.84 4.46
N LEU A 135 21.20 13.02 5.43
CA LEU A 135 19.98 12.22 5.33
C LEU A 135 18.74 13.10 5.17
N GLN A 136 18.59 14.15 5.99
CA GLN A 136 17.47 15.09 5.90
C GLN A 136 17.37 15.75 4.51
N ASN A 137 18.49 16.20 3.96
CA ASN A 137 18.53 16.81 2.62
C ASN A 137 18.16 15.80 1.52
N GLN A 138 18.68 14.58 1.59
CA GLN A 138 18.37 13.53 0.61
C GLN A 138 16.91 13.09 0.67
N LEU A 139 16.32 13.00 1.87
CA LEU A 139 14.90 12.72 2.05
C LEU A 139 14.04 13.86 1.51
N SER A 140 14.44 15.11 1.76
CA SER A 140 13.76 16.31 1.25
C SER A 140 13.76 16.35 -0.28
N GLU A 141 14.92 16.08 -0.89
CA GLU A 141 15.07 15.99 -2.35
C GLU A 141 14.22 14.85 -2.94
N LEU A 142 14.21 13.68 -2.31
CA LEU A 142 13.42 12.53 -2.75
C LEU A 142 11.91 12.83 -2.69
N LEU A 143 11.45 13.45 -1.60
CA LEU A 143 10.04 13.61 -1.30
C LEU A 143 9.44 14.92 -1.82
N HIS A 144 10.28 15.91 -2.17
CA HIS A 144 9.87 17.25 -2.58
C HIS A 144 9.08 18.01 -1.49
N PHE A 145 9.32 17.65 -0.23
CA PHE A 145 8.74 18.31 0.95
C PHE A 145 9.86 18.63 1.94
N PRO A 146 9.75 19.72 2.71
CA PRO A 146 10.63 19.93 3.85
C PRO A 146 10.55 18.74 4.82
N ILE A 147 11.69 18.31 5.34
CA ILE A 147 11.77 17.19 6.30
C ILE A 147 12.27 17.74 7.62
N ASP A 148 11.58 17.40 8.72
CA ASP A 148 12.11 17.53 10.08
C ASP A 148 12.47 16.13 10.59
N LEU A 149 13.76 15.91 10.87
CA LEU A 149 14.29 14.60 11.23
C LEU A 149 14.70 14.59 12.70
N GLY A 150 14.06 13.73 13.50
CA GLY A 150 14.29 13.62 14.93
C GLY A 150 14.84 12.26 15.37
N ASP A 151 15.66 12.29 16.44
CA ASP A 151 15.98 11.10 17.24
C ASP A 151 15.02 11.05 18.45
N PRO A 152 14.22 9.98 18.62
CA PRO A 152 13.39 9.79 19.80
C PRO A 152 14.14 9.93 21.13
N LYS A 153 15.44 9.56 21.18
CA LYS A 153 16.29 9.64 22.36
C LYS A 153 16.63 11.08 22.74
N SER A 154 16.61 12.01 21.78
CA SER A 154 16.89 13.43 21.97
C SER A 154 15.65 14.23 22.36
N LEU A 155 14.46 13.63 22.34
CA LEU A 155 13.22 14.28 22.74
C LEU A 155 13.18 14.53 24.26
N LYS A 156 12.82 15.76 24.65
CA LYS A 156 12.67 16.15 26.05
C LYS A 156 11.65 15.24 26.76
N PRO A 157 11.86 14.85 28.04
CA PRO A 157 11.01 13.88 28.74
C PRO A 157 9.52 14.21 28.76
N HIS A 158 9.16 15.50 28.77
CA HIS A 158 7.76 15.96 28.76
C HIS A 158 7.10 15.90 27.37
N VAL A 159 7.87 15.77 26.29
CA VAL A 159 7.38 15.69 24.90
C VAL A 159 7.17 14.24 24.47
N GLN A 160 7.94 13.30 25.02
CA GLN A 160 7.86 11.87 24.68
C GLN A 160 6.47 11.23 24.82
N PRO A 161 5.65 11.53 25.85
CA PRO A 161 4.33 10.91 25.99
C PRO A 161 3.34 11.32 24.91
N SER A 162 3.40 12.57 24.47
CA SER A 162 2.53 13.10 23.40
C SER A 162 2.94 12.57 22.04
N VAL A 163 4.25 12.48 21.77
CA VAL A 163 4.77 11.92 20.53
C VAL A 163 4.39 10.44 20.38
N LYS A 164 4.51 9.63 21.44
CA LYS A 164 4.21 8.19 21.38
C LYS A 164 2.78 7.82 20.93
N LYS A 165 1.80 8.70 21.09
CA LYS A 165 0.40 8.42 20.69
C LYS A 165 0.16 8.57 19.20
N ASP A 166 0.90 9.48 18.55
CA ASP A 166 0.66 9.87 17.16
C ASP A 166 1.68 9.25 16.19
N VAL A 167 2.67 8.53 16.71
CA VAL A 167 3.74 7.92 15.92
C VAL A 167 3.22 6.71 15.14
N GLN A 168 3.37 6.76 13.82
CA GLN A 168 3.02 5.68 12.91
C GLN A 168 4.27 5.10 12.25
N PRO A 169 4.40 3.77 12.14
CA PRO A 169 5.47 3.18 11.33
C PRO A 169 5.27 3.57 9.86
N LEU A 170 6.38 3.73 9.14
CA LEU A 170 6.37 3.95 7.69
C LEU A 170 6.33 2.63 6.90
#